data_AF-A0A0N4UBZ8-F1
#
_entry.id   AF-A0A0N4UBZ8-F1
#
_cell.length_a   1.000
_cell.length_b   1.000
_cell.length_c   1.000
_cell.angle_alpha   90.00
_cell.angle_beta   90.00
_cell.angle_gamma   90.00
#
_symmetry.space_group_name_H-M   'P 1'
#
loop_
_entity.id
_entity.type
_entity.pdbx_description
1 polymer ?
#
loop_
_entity_poly.entity_id
_entity_poly.type
_entity_poly.pdbx_seq_one_letter_code
_entity_poly.pdbx_strand_id
1 'polypeptide(L)'
;MVSKDEIKKLIEKRDKLDQRIAENEEILKANGVDMKTDLVDEEGYPIASVDIMAVRQARNIIICAMNDRNQLTSDIENALHELHAQGLKEGDLVIQFDSLHADNFNDIKQLKTKIIRITVTRQYAPHKLELIPSLWSGPGFLGCSVLPLNSAQVI
;
A
#
# COMPACT_ATOMS: atom_id res chain seq x y z
N MET A 1 18.84 9.72 -5.34
CA MET A 1 18.07 9.09 -6.42
C MET A 1 17.40 7.89 -5.81
N VAL A 2 16.07 7.92 -5.68
CA VAL A 2 15.31 6.84 -5.06
C VAL A 2 15.53 5.54 -5.83
N SER A 3 15.99 4.50 -5.12
CA SER A 3 16.21 3.18 -5.70
C SER A 3 15.05 2.22 -5.41
N LYS A 4 14.87 1.24 -6.29
CA LYS A 4 13.88 0.17 -6.09
C LYS A 4 14.10 -0.61 -4.79
N ASP A 5 15.36 -0.76 -4.38
CA ASP A 5 15.72 -1.48 -3.15
C ASP A 5 15.39 -0.69 -1.88
N GLU A 6 15.46 0.65 -1.93
CA GLU A 6 14.97 1.49 -0.83
C GLU A 6 13.45 1.37 -0.66
N ILE A 7 12.69 1.42 -1.76
CA ILE A 7 11.23 1.24 -1.73
C ILE A 7 10.86 -0.15 -1.18
N LYS A 8 11.55 -1.22 -1.60
CA LYS A 8 11.35 -2.57 -1.03
C LYS A 8 11.59 -2.60 0.47
N LYS A 9 12.65 -1.96 0.97
CA LYS A 9 12.93 -1.87 2.42
C LYS A 9 11.83 -1.12 3.17
N LEU A 10 11.25 -0.07 2.58
CA LEU A 10 10.12 0.65 3.19
C LEU A 10 8.86 -0.22 3.25
N ILE A 11 8.59 -0.98 2.19
CA ILE A 11 7.49 -1.96 2.14
C ILE A 11 7.69 -3.03 3.21
N GLU A 12 8.89 -3.61 3.34
CA GLU A 12 9.19 -4.59 4.40
C GLU A 12 9.01 -4.00 5.80
N LYS A 13 9.38 -2.73 6.02
CA LYS A 13 9.14 -2.04 7.29
C LYS A 13 7.64 -1.88 7.58
N ARG A 14 6.86 -1.52 6.56
CA ARG A 14 5.40 -1.42 6.66
C ARG A 14 4.78 -2.77 7.02
N ASP A 15 5.22 -3.85 6.36
CA ASP A 15 4.71 -5.20 6.60
C ASP A 15 5.02 -5.68 8.05
N LYS A 16 6.17 -5.27 8.62
CA LYS A 16 6.47 -5.50 10.05
C LYS A 16 5.53 -4.75 11.00
N LEU A 17 5.12 -3.53 10.64
CA LEU A 17 4.11 -2.80 11.43
C LEU A 17 2.75 -3.48 11.35
N ASP A 18 2.34 -3.96 10.18
CA ASP A 18 1.10 -4.72 10.03
C ASP A 18 1.12 -6.02 10.84
N GLN A 19 2.26 -6.72 10.90
CA GLN A 19 2.44 -7.87 11.79
C GLN A 19 2.27 -7.47 13.26
N ARG A 20 2.92 -6.39 13.70
CA ARG A 20 2.81 -5.89 15.08
C ARG A 20 1.38 -5.49 15.43
N ILE A 21 0.65 -4.89 14.49
CA ILE A 21 -0.78 -4.56 14.67
C ILE A 21 -1.57 -5.86 14.87
N ALA A 22 -1.40 -6.85 13.99
CA ALA A 22 -2.11 -8.13 14.07
C ALA A 22 -1.84 -8.86 15.40
N GLU A 23 -0.59 -8.93 15.85
CA GLU A 23 -0.21 -9.53 17.13
C GLU A 23 -0.90 -8.84 18.32
N ASN A 24 -0.99 -7.51 18.31
CA ASN A 24 -1.63 -6.78 19.41
C ASN A 24 -3.16 -6.83 19.32
N GLU A 25 -3.74 -6.96 18.12
CA GLU A 25 -5.18 -7.21 17.95
C GLU A 25 -5.58 -8.58 18.51
N GLU A 26 -4.71 -9.59 18.44
CA GLU A 26 -4.94 -10.89 19.09
C GLU A 26 -5.00 -10.78 20.61
N ILE A 27 -4.15 -9.93 21.23
CA ILE A 27 -4.20 -9.66 22.69
C ILE A 27 -5.54 -9.05 23.08
N LEU A 28 -6.05 -8.11 22.27
CA LEU A 28 -7.36 -7.50 22.51
C LEU A 28 -8.49 -8.54 22.41
N LYS A 29 -8.47 -9.37 21.35
CA LYS A 29 -9.44 -10.47 21.17
C LYS A 29 -9.41 -11.48 22.31
N ALA A 30 -8.22 -11.84 22.79
CA ALA A 30 -8.04 -12.75 23.93
C ALA A 30 -8.64 -12.21 25.24
N ASN A 31 -8.66 -10.88 25.40
CA ASN A 31 -9.30 -10.19 26.53
C ASN A 31 -10.78 -9.85 26.26
N GLY A 32 -11.34 -10.23 25.10
CA GLY A 32 -12.73 -9.94 24.74
C GLY A 32 -13.06 -8.46 24.56
N VAL A 33 -12.05 -7.62 24.30
CA VAL A 33 -12.19 -6.17 24.12
C VAL A 33 -11.77 -5.75 22.72
N ASP A 34 -12.27 -4.61 22.24
CA ASP A 34 -11.80 -4.00 20.98
C ASP A 34 -10.94 -2.76 21.25
N MET A 35 -10.73 -1.89 20.25
CA MET A 35 -9.97 -0.64 20.40
C MET A 35 -10.74 0.48 21.13
N LYS A 36 -12.06 0.34 21.32
CA LYS A 36 -12.97 1.40 21.81
C LYS A 36 -13.68 1.05 23.11
N THR A 37 -13.77 -0.22 23.47
CA THR A 37 -14.51 -0.73 24.63
C THR A 37 -14.02 -0.05 25.91
N ASP A 38 -14.93 0.38 26.78
CA ASP A 38 -14.56 0.94 28.07
C ASP A 38 -13.92 -0.13 28.97
N LEU A 39 -12.93 0.29 29.75
CA LEU A 39 -12.18 -0.61 30.66
C LEU A 39 -12.66 -0.48 32.11
N VAL A 40 -13.77 0.22 32.29
CA VAL A 40 -14.43 0.45 33.57
C VAL A 40 -15.86 -0.07 33.49
N ASP A 41 -16.37 -0.57 34.60
CA ASP A 41 -17.77 -0.92 34.74
C ASP A 41 -18.67 0.32 34.90
N GLU A 42 -19.97 0.10 35.09
CA GLU A 42 -20.97 1.17 35.26
C GLU A 42 -20.75 2.02 36.51
N GLU A 43 -20.04 1.50 37.52
CA GLU A 43 -19.71 2.20 38.76
C GLU A 43 -18.39 2.98 38.65
N GLY A 44 -17.64 2.81 37.55
CA GLY A 44 -16.36 3.46 37.29
C GLY A 44 -15.15 2.69 37.83
N TYR A 45 -15.30 1.43 38.22
CA TYR A 45 -14.22 0.59 38.69
C TYR A 45 -13.60 -0.26 37.56
N PRO A 46 -12.30 -0.60 37.65
CA PRO A 46 -11.63 -1.52 36.74
C PRO A 46 -12.36 -2.87 36.59
N ILE A 47 -12.68 -3.27 35.34
CA ILE A 47 -13.31 -4.58 35.06
C ILE A 47 -12.38 -5.71 35.50
N ALA A 48 -12.78 -6.49 36.50
CA ALA A 48 -11.94 -7.53 37.11
C ALA A 48 -11.59 -8.71 36.18
N SER A 49 -12.41 -8.96 35.16
CA SER A 49 -12.19 -10.05 34.18
C SER A 49 -11.20 -9.70 33.08
N VAL A 50 -10.80 -8.44 32.96
CA VAL A 50 -9.97 -7.93 31.87
C VAL A 50 -8.58 -7.58 32.41
N ASP A 51 -7.52 -8.01 31.72
CA ASP A 51 -6.19 -7.48 31.98
C ASP A 51 -6.07 -6.07 31.38
N ILE A 52 -6.49 -5.08 32.17
CA ILE A 52 -6.50 -3.67 31.77
C ILE A 52 -5.11 -3.18 31.39
N MET A 53 -4.06 -3.69 32.02
CA MET A 53 -2.69 -3.30 31.69
C MET A 53 -2.30 -3.80 30.30
N ALA A 54 -2.53 -5.09 30.01
CA ALA A 54 -2.27 -5.67 28.70
C ALA A 54 -3.08 -4.97 27.60
N VAL A 55 -4.36 -4.69 27.85
CA VAL A 55 -5.24 -4.01 26.89
C VAL A 55 -4.77 -2.58 26.60
N ARG A 56 -4.41 -1.80 27.63
CA ARG A 56 -3.90 -0.43 27.44
C ARG A 56 -2.60 -0.42 26.65
N GLN A 57 -1.69 -1.36 26.92
CA GLN A 57 -0.45 -1.51 26.17
C GLN A 57 -0.72 -1.88 24.71
N ALA A 58 -1.56 -2.88 24.46
CA ALA A 58 -1.93 -3.31 23.12
C ALA A 58 -2.56 -2.17 22.31
N ARG A 59 -3.52 -1.43 22.89
CA ARG A 59 -4.15 -0.27 22.23
C ARG A 59 -3.13 0.81 21.88
N ASN A 60 -2.23 1.16 22.81
CA ASN A 60 -1.19 2.16 22.56
C ASN A 60 -0.28 1.72 21.41
N ILE A 61 0.17 0.46 21.44
CA ILE A 61 1.04 -0.11 20.41
C ILE A 61 0.36 -0.08 19.04
N ILE A 62 -0.91 -0.49 18.96
CA ILE A 62 -1.68 -0.46 17.71
C ILE A 62 -1.79 0.96 17.17
N ILE A 63 -2.13 1.95 18.01
CA ILE A 63 -2.26 3.34 17.58
C ILE A 63 -0.93 3.86 17.04
N CYS A 64 0.18 3.63 17.75
CA CYS A 64 1.50 4.06 17.30
C CYS A 64 1.88 3.38 15.98
N ALA A 65 1.69 2.06 15.88
CA ALA A 65 2.00 1.30 14.67
C ALA A 65 1.14 1.72 13.48
N MET A 66 -0.14 2.05 13.69
CA MET A 66 -1.02 2.59 12.65
C MET A 66 -0.54 3.95 12.16
N ASN A 67 -0.14 4.85 13.07
CA ASN A 67 0.40 6.16 12.69
C ASN A 67 1.71 6.02 11.90
N ASP A 68 2.64 5.21 12.39
CA ASP A 68 3.91 4.93 11.71
C ASP A 68 3.68 4.30 10.33
N ARG A 69 2.72 3.38 10.21
CA ARG A 69 2.36 2.74 8.94
C ARG A 69 1.77 3.75 7.96
N ASN A 70 0.94 4.69 8.42
CA ASN A 70 0.39 5.75 7.58
C ASN A 70 1.50 6.69 7.10
N GLN A 71 2.47 7.01 7.96
CA GLN A 71 3.65 7.78 7.56
C GLN A 71 4.49 7.03 6.51
N LEU A 72 4.80 5.75 6.73
CA LEU A 72 5.53 4.93 5.76
C LEU A 72 4.79 4.79 4.44
N THR A 73 3.46 4.66 4.46
CA THR A 73 2.65 4.64 3.24
C THR A 73 2.84 5.93 2.45
N SER A 74 2.80 7.08 3.12
CA SER A 74 3.03 8.39 2.50
C SER A 74 4.46 8.51 1.93
N ASP A 75 5.47 8.02 2.65
CA ASP A 75 6.87 8.03 2.19
C ASP A 75 7.07 7.12 0.97
N ILE A 76 6.42 5.95 0.94
CA ILE A 76 6.43 5.00 -0.18
C ILE A 76 5.77 5.62 -1.41
N GLU A 77 4.62 6.28 -1.24
CA GLU A 77 3.92 6.99 -2.33
C GLU A 77 4.83 8.06 -2.97
N ASN A 78 5.49 8.89 -2.16
CA ASN A 78 6.42 9.92 -2.64
C ASN A 78 7.62 9.31 -3.37
N ALA A 79 8.22 8.25 -2.81
CA ALA A 79 9.33 7.55 -3.41
C ALA A 79 8.96 6.90 -4.76
N LEU A 80 7.77 6.30 -4.85
CA LEU A 80 7.23 5.73 -6.09
C LEU A 80 6.93 6.80 -7.13
N HIS A 81 6.36 7.94 -6.73
CA HIS A 81 6.17 9.08 -7.61
C HIS A 81 7.50 9.54 -8.22
N GLU A 82 8.56 9.69 -7.42
CA GLU A 82 9.88 10.08 -7.92
C GLU A 82 10.47 9.03 -8.88
N LEU A 83 10.39 7.74 -8.51
CA LEU A 83 10.88 6.65 -9.36
C LEU A 83 10.13 6.58 -10.69
N HIS A 84 8.80 6.70 -10.65
CA HIS A 84 7.96 6.68 -11.84
C HIS A 84 8.18 7.93 -12.69
N ALA A 85 8.35 9.12 -12.11
CA ALA A 85 8.62 10.36 -12.85
C ALA A 85 9.99 10.35 -13.57
N GLN A 86 10.97 9.60 -13.06
CA GLN A 86 12.22 9.35 -13.76
C GLN A 86 12.02 8.43 -14.98
N GLY A 87 11.08 7.49 -14.88
CA GLY A 87 10.81 6.46 -15.88
C GLY A 87 9.81 6.90 -16.96
N LEU A 88 8.62 7.35 -16.57
CA LEU A 88 7.49 7.79 -17.38
C LEU A 88 7.54 9.30 -17.62
N LYS A 89 7.17 9.72 -18.83
CA LYS A 89 7.04 11.12 -19.23
C LYS A 89 5.64 11.37 -19.75
N GLU A 90 5.14 12.58 -19.57
CA GLU A 90 3.89 13.00 -20.19
C GLU A 90 3.99 12.84 -21.71
N GLY A 91 2.97 12.23 -22.32
CA GLY A 91 2.96 11.88 -23.75
C GLY A 91 3.52 10.49 -24.09
N ASP A 92 3.98 9.72 -23.11
CA ASP A 92 4.35 8.32 -23.33
C ASP A 92 3.12 7.48 -23.73
N LEU A 93 3.17 6.87 -24.90
CA LEU A 93 2.13 5.94 -25.34
C LEU A 93 2.48 4.54 -24.85
N VAL A 94 1.69 3.98 -23.94
CA VAL A 94 1.89 2.60 -23.47
C VAL A 94 1.40 1.64 -24.55
N ILE A 95 2.33 0.87 -25.13
CA ILE A 95 2.03 -0.09 -26.20
C ILE A 95 1.89 -1.53 -25.69
N GLN A 96 2.38 -1.82 -24.47
CA GLN A 96 2.31 -3.16 -23.89
C GLN A 96 2.30 -3.11 -22.36
N PHE A 97 1.39 -3.87 -21.73
CA PHE A 97 1.33 -4.11 -20.27
C PHE A 97 1.65 -5.58 -19.98
N ASP A 98 2.93 -5.92 -19.82
CA ASP A 98 3.43 -7.27 -19.53
C ASP A 98 2.71 -8.36 -20.36
N SER A 99 2.56 -9.54 -19.75
CA SER A 99 1.82 -10.72 -20.15
C SER A 99 0.41 -10.75 -19.56
N LEU A 100 -0.03 -9.66 -18.92
CA LEU A 100 -1.38 -9.54 -18.36
C LEU A 100 -2.37 -9.35 -19.50
N HIS A 101 -2.88 -10.48 -19.98
CA HIS A 101 -4.00 -10.54 -20.93
C HIS A 101 -5.31 -10.74 -20.15
N ALA A 102 -6.43 -10.42 -20.81
CA ALA A 102 -7.77 -10.71 -20.28
C ALA A 102 -7.91 -12.19 -19.86
N ASP A 103 -7.20 -13.09 -20.56
CA ASP A 103 -7.21 -14.54 -20.32
C ASP A 103 -6.43 -14.98 -19.05
N ASN A 104 -5.55 -14.12 -18.53
CA ASN A 104 -4.66 -14.44 -17.39
C ASN A 104 -4.94 -13.60 -16.14
N PHE A 105 -5.89 -12.67 -16.21
CA PHE A 105 -6.22 -11.76 -15.12
C PHE A 105 -7.49 -12.21 -14.38
N ASN A 106 -7.32 -12.88 -13.24
CA ASN A 106 -8.45 -13.41 -12.48
C ASN A 106 -8.90 -12.51 -11.33
N ASP A 107 -8.00 -11.72 -10.75
CA ASP A 107 -8.34 -10.82 -9.63
C ASP A 107 -7.34 -9.65 -9.55
N ILE A 108 -7.83 -8.44 -9.29
CA ILE A 108 -7.03 -7.23 -8.99
C ILE A 108 -6.04 -7.47 -7.86
N LYS A 109 -6.35 -8.38 -6.93
CA LYS A 109 -5.41 -8.79 -5.86
C LYS A 109 -4.06 -9.28 -6.39
N GLN A 110 -4.00 -9.83 -7.60
CA GLN A 110 -2.75 -10.30 -8.22
C GLN A 110 -1.78 -9.16 -8.58
N LEU A 111 -2.25 -7.91 -8.63
CA LEU A 111 -1.42 -6.74 -8.92
C LEU A 111 -0.71 -6.19 -7.67
N LYS A 112 -1.13 -6.55 -6.45
CA LYS A 112 -0.69 -5.84 -5.23
C LYS A 112 0.80 -5.97 -4.90
N THR A 113 1.55 -6.84 -5.57
CA THR A 113 2.96 -7.08 -5.28
C THR A 113 3.83 -7.37 -6.51
N LYS A 114 3.25 -7.43 -7.72
CA LYS A 114 3.99 -7.78 -8.93
C LYS A 114 4.45 -6.52 -9.65
N ILE A 115 5.76 -6.41 -9.88
CA ILE A 115 6.33 -5.37 -10.76
C ILE A 115 5.71 -5.51 -12.13
N ILE A 116 5.05 -4.46 -12.61
CA ILE A 116 4.39 -4.43 -13.91
C ILE A 116 5.40 -3.91 -14.93
N ARG A 117 5.74 -4.74 -15.91
CA ARG A 117 6.60 -4.32 -17.03
C ARG A 117 5.75 -3.69 -18.10
N ILE A 118 6.04 -2.45 -18.46
CA ILE A 118 5.37 -1.77 -19.55
C ILE A 118 6.36 -1.41 -20.64
N THR A 119 5.90 -1.40 -21.89
CA THR A 119 6.63 -0.81 -23.00
C THR A 119 5.93 0.46 -23.40
N VAL A 120 6.65 1.59 -23.34
CA VAL A 120 6.16 2.90 -23.81
C VAL A 120 6.90 3.28 -25.09
N THR A 121 6.27 4.02 -25.99
CA THR A 121 6.95 4.60 -27.15
C THR A 121 7.15 6.10 -27.00
N ARG A 122 8.38 6.56 -27.23
CA ARG A 122 8.80 7.97 -27.24
C ARG A 122 9.45 8.26 -28.57
N GLN A 123 8.92 9.19 -29.35
CA GLN A 123 9.48 9.53 -30.67
C GLN A 123 9.72 8.27 -31.54
N TYR A 124 8.75 7.36 -31.58
CA TYR A 124 8.82 6.07 -32.28
C TYR A 124 9.83 5.05 -31.74
N ALA A 125 10.54 5.36 -30.65
CA ALA A 125 11.46 4.45 -29.99
C ALA A 125 10.80 3.77 -28.77
N PRO A 126 10.70 2.43 -28.75
CA PRO A 126 10.16 1.70 -27.61
C PRO A 126 11.14 1.71 -26.43
N HIS A 127 10.62 1.99 -25.23
CA HIS A 127 11.34 1.99 -23.96
C HIS A 127 10.63 1.04 -22.99
N LYS A 128 11.40 0.11 -22.42
CA LYS A 128 10.89 -0.81 -21.40
C LYS A 128 11.03 -0.17 -20.03
N LEU A 129 9.93 -0.08 -19.30
CA LEU A 129 9.86 0.47 -17.96
C LEU A 129 9.26 -0.56 -17.00
N GLU A 130 9.58 -0.40 -15.72
CA GLU A 130 9.03 -1.23 -14.65
C GLU A 130 8.30 -0.32 -13.66
N LEU A 131 7.01 -0.55 -13.50
CA LEU A 131 6.17 0.14 -12.53
C LEU A 131 5.96 -0.76 -11.31
N ILE A 132 6.03 -0.17 -10.13
CA ILE A 132 5.78 -0.86 -8.87
C ILE A 132 4.41 -0.41 -8.37
N PRO A 133 3.38 -1.26 -8.46
CA PRO A 133 2.08 -0.93 -7.91
C PRO A 133 2.15 -0.88 -6.38
N SER A 134 1.50 0.11 -5.79
CA SER A 134 1.27 0.21 -4.33
C SER A 134 -0.18 0.58 -4.09
N LEU A 135 -0.66 0.46 -2.85
CA LEU A 135 -1.84 1.21 -2.44
C LEU A 135 -1.46 2.68 -2.28
N TRP A 136 -2.35 3.56 -2.73
CA TRP A 136 -2.22 5.02 -2.66
C TRP A 136 -3.40 5.54 -1.84
N SER A 137 -3.26 6.71 -1.26
CA SER A 137 -4.37 7.42 -0.60
C SER A 137 -5.54 7.72 -1.56
N GLY A 138 -5.28 7.69 -2.89
CA GLY A 138 -6.27 7.88 -3.95
C GLY A 138 -6.64 6.61 -4.72
N PRO A 139 -7.56 6.70 -5.69
CA PRO A 139 -7.94 5.58 -6.53
C PRO A 139 -6.78 5.15 -7.44
N GLY A 140 -6.54 3.83 -7.52
CA GLY A 140 -5.55 3.23 -8.42
C GLY A 140 -4.30 2.73 -7.70
N PHE A 141 -3.39 2.13 -8.49
CA PHE A 141 -2.18 1.47 -7.97
C PHE A 141 -0.87 2.07 -8.48
N LEU A 142 -0.90 3.05 -9.40
CA LEU A 142 0.28 3.53 -10.10
C LEU A 142 0.56 5.03 -9.94
N GLY A 143 -0.39 5.80 -9.38
CA GLY A 143 -0.28 7.25 -9.26
C GLY A 143 -0.34 8.01 -10.59
N CYS A 144 -0.72 7.34 -11.67
CA CYS A 144 -0.91 7.92 -12.98
C CYS A 144 -2.24 7.45 -13.59
N SER A 145 -2.89 8.34 -14.33
CA SER A 145 -4.11 8.02 -15.08
C SER A 145 -3.71 7.54 -16.48
N VAL A 146 -3.94 6.26 -16.76
CA VAL A 146 -3.77 5.71 -18.11
C VAL A 146 -5.10 5.90 -18.84
N LEU A 147 -5.09 6.70 -19.90
CA LEU A 147 -6.27 6.96 -20.72
C LEU A 147 -6.24 6.06 -21.97
N PRO A 148 -7.34 5.36 -22.31
CA PRO A 148 -7.42 4.61 -23.55
C PRO A 148 -7.38 5.58 -24.73
N LEU A 149 -6.51 5.31 -25.70
CA LEU A 149 -6.48 6.05 -26.95
C LEU A 149 -7.43 5.38 -27.95
N ASN A 150 -8.45 6.11 -28.38
CA ASN A 150 -9.29 5.67 -29.48
C ASN A 150 -8.56 5.91 -30.80
N SER A 151 -8.84 5.11 -31.83
CA SER A 151 -8.22 5.24 -33.15
C SER A 151 -8.33 6.64 -33.77
N ALA A 152 -9.31 7.46 -33.33
CA ALA A 152 -9.47 8.85 -33.76
C ALA A 152 -8.42 9.83 -33.19
N GLN A 153 -7.66 9.44 -32.16
CA GLN A 153 -6.64 10.28 -31.51
C GLN A 153 -5.21 9.97 -31.98
N VAL A 154 -5.05 8.94 -32.83
CA VAL A 154 -3.77 8.58 -33.43
C VAL A 154 -3.72 9.23 -34.82
N ILE A 155 -3.23 10.47 -34.90
CA ILE A 155 -2.96 11.20 -36.15
C ILE A 155 -1.48 11.55 -36.19
#